data_AF-A0A8T5F9F5-F1
#
_entry.id   AF-A0A8T5F9F5-F1
#
_cell.length_a   1.000
_cell.length_b   1.000
_cell.length_c   1.000
_cell.angle_alpha   90.00
_cell.angle_beta   90.00
_cell.angle_gamma   90.00
#
_symmetry.space_group_name_H-M   'P 1'
#
loop_
_entity.id
_entity.type
_entity.pdbx_description
1 polymer ?
#
loop_
_entity_poly.entity_id
_entity_poly.type
_entity_poly.pdbx_seq_one_letter_code
_entity_poly.pdbx_strand_id
1 'polypeptide(L)'
;MSTIQKQKVQEHTIEIDTPKGIVDFLEKRNGLSKFNHKLRYSVTELVGCQRKSLYKQQGVSQEELLEDTTLESMWATVRGDFLHNMTYAYKWREMDIEHYVPLENGKVATLAGRLDMYDWKTKTIIDLKTTKSVRWQIKQGFLPKLEHILQLQCYDTMFSEYMPVENLNIVYADMSDIVTYKVQKRDLTEWIRTRIQGIESAKSEKTSLDGEPSSLCKYCKYQTRCSETENGFTGKPSSTPKLRREDLV
;
A
#
# COMPACT_ATOMS: atom_id res chain seq x y z
N MET A 1 40.61 16.90 25.01
CA MET A 1 39.87 16.81 23.74
C MET A 1 40.83 17.22 22.62
N SER A 2 41.26 16.26 21.79
CA SER A 2 42.22 16.49 20.71
C SER A 2 41.54 17.26 19.57
N THR A 3 42.09 18.43 19.25
CA THR A 3 41.67 19.27 18.13
C THR A 3 42.08 18.57 16.83
N ILE A 4 41.11 18.03 16.10
CA ILE A 4 41.35 17.51 14.74
C ILE A 4 41.86 18.70 13.91
N GLN A 5 43.14 18.64 13.50
CA GLN A 5 43.76 19.66 12.66
C GLN A 5 43.03 19.73 11.31
N LYS A 6 42.54 20.92 10.94
CA LYS A 6 41.77 21.20 9.71
C LYS A 6 42.42 20.69 8.42
N GLN A 7 43.73 20.48 8.40
CA GLN A 7 44.49 20.04 7.23
C GLN A 7 44.19 18.60 6.77
N LYS A 8 43.58 17.74 7.60
CA LYS A 8 43.28 16.34 7.23
C LYS A 8 41.90 16.08 6.63
N VAL A 9 41.00 17.06 6.60
CA VAL A 9 39.61 16.79 6.17
C VAL A 9 39.54 16.42 4.69
N GLN A 10 40.31 17.11 3.83
CA GLN A 10 40.34 16.85 2.39
C GLN A 10 40.93 15.47 2.04
N GLU A 11 41.87 14.95 2.82
CA GLU A 11 42.44 13.60 2.62
C GLU A 11 41.46 12.48 2.97
N HIS A 12 40.40 12.80 3.72
CA HIS A 12 39.38 11.84 4.18
C HIS A 12 38.03 11.98 3.49
N THR A 13 37.89 12.92 2.55
CA THR A 13 36.61 13.18 1.86
C THR A 13 36.82 13.20 0.37
N ILE A 14 36.00 12.44 -0.35
CA ILE A 14 35.86 12.55 -1.80
C ILE A 14 34.52 13.19 -2.10
N GLU A 15 34.51 14.16 -3.02
CA GLU A 15 33.26 14.64 -3.60
C GLU A 15 32.68 13.53 -4.46
N ILE A 16 31.41 13.21 -4.23
CA ILE A 16 30.66 12.25 -5.02
C ILE A 16 29.41 12.94 -5.56
N ASP A 17 28.91 12.42 -6.68
CA ASP A 17 27.63 12.88 -7.22
C ASP A 17 26.52 12.73 -6.16
N THR A 18 25.59 13.69 -6.18
CA THR A 18 24.43 13.64 -5.30
C THR A 18 23.65 12.34 -5.54
N PRO A 19 23.35 11.54 -4.51
CA PRO A 19 22.58 10.32 -4.66
C PRO A 19 21.28 10.57 -5.42
N LYS A 20 21.00 9.73 -6.41
CA LYS A 20 19.83 9.89 -7.30
C LYS A 20 18.51 10.06 -6.55
N GLY A 21 18.32 9.36 -5.43
CA GLY A 21 17.11 9.50 -4.60
C GLY A 21 16.89 10.91 -4.04
N ILE A 22 17.95 11.70 -3.79
CA ILE A 22 17.84 13.11 -3.38
C ILE A 22 17.38 13.95 -4.56
N VAL A 23 17.95 13.71 -5.74
CA VAL A 23 17.56 14.39 -6.98
C VAL A 23 16.09 14.10 -7.30
N ASP A 24 15.68 12.82 -7.30
CA ASP A 24 14.31 12.38 -7.57
C ASP A 24 13.31 13.00 -6.56
N PHE A 25 13.68 13.09 -5.27
CA PHE A 25 12.87 13.75 -4.25
C PHE A 25 12.66 15.24 -4.55
N LEU A 26 13.73 15.94 -4.94
CA LEU A 26 13.68 17.37 -5.27
C LEU A 26 12.90 17.62 -6.56
N GLU A 27 13.06 16.80 -7.59
CA GLU A 27 12.26 16.85 -8.82
C GLU A 27 10.76 16.66 -8.51
N LYS A 28 10.41 15.68 -7.67
CA LYS A 28 9.03 15.42 -7.24
C LYS A 28 8.43 16.62 -6.51
N ARG A 29 9.18 17.23 -5.59
CA ARG A 29 8.71 18.41 -4.83
C ARG A 29 8.50 19.64 -5.72
N ASN A 30 9.21 19.72 -6.83
CA ASN A 30 9.09 20.77 -7.84
C ASN A 30 8.11 20.43 -8.97
N GLY A 31 7.30 19.37 -8.83
CA GLY A 31 6.28 19.00 -9.80
C GLY A 31 6.81 18.37 -11.10
N LEU A 32 8.11 18.08 -11.19
CA LEU A 32 8.77 17.46 -12.35
C LEU A 32 8.66 15.93 -12.31
N SER A 33 7.49 15.43 -11.91
CA SER A 33 7.28 14.00 -11.78
C SER A 33 7.12 13.31 -13.14
N LYS A 34 8.03 12.38 -13.45
CA LYS A 34 7.96 11.48 -14.62
C LYS A 34 7.23 10.17 -14.33
N PHE A 35 6.25 10.15 -13.41
CA PHE A 35 5.56 8.88 -13.08
C PHE A 35 4.69 8.41 -14.25
N ASN A 36 5.10 7.33 -14.89
CA ASN A 36 4.20 6.58 -15.76
C ASN A 36 3.23 5.78 -14.88
N HIS A 37 2.00 6.27 -14.74
CA HIS A 37 0.95 5.56 -14.00
C HIS A 37 0.58 4.21 -14.63
N LYS A 38 0.89 4.01 -15.93
CA LYS A 38 0.67 2.74 -16.62
C LYS A 38 1.83 1.81 -16.27
N LEU A 39 1.58 0.72 -15.55
CA LEU A 39 2.54 -0.27 -15.01
C LEU A 39 3.07 -0.01 -13.58
N ARG A 40 2.44 0.90 -12.84
CA ARG A 40 2.76 1.11 -11.42
C ARG A 40 1.63 0.63 -10.53
N TYR A 41 1.97 -0.20 -9.56
CA TYR A 41 1.05 -0.83 -8.61
C TYR A 41 1.46 -0.48 -7.18
N SER A 42 0.51 -0.35 -6.26
CA SER A 42 0.82 -0.31 -4.82
C SER A 42 0.66 -1.69 -4.17
N VAL A 43 1.39 -1.96 -3.10
CA VAL A 43 1.19 -3.19 -2.30
C VAL A 43 -0.27 -3.31 -1.84
N THR A 44 -0.89 -2.22 -1.39
CA THR A 44 -2.29 -2.21 -0.97
C THR A 44 -3.26 -2.59 -2.10
N GLU A 45 -3.01 -2.15 -3.34
CA GLU A 45 -3.76 -2.62 -4.52
C GLU A 45 -3.53 -4.10 -4.80
N LEU A 46 -2.29 -4.54 -4.64
CA LEU A 46 -1.88 -5.90 -4.94
C LEU A 46 -2.30 -6.90 -3.87
N VAL A 47 -2.74 -6.53 -2.68
CA VAL A 47 -3.31 -7.47 -1.70
C VAL A 47 -4.84 -7.45 -1.64
N GLY A 48 -5.46 -6.47 -2.29
CA GLY A 48 -6.92 -6.38 -2.43
C GLY A 48 -7.47 -7.05 -3.69
N CYS A 49 -8.72 -6.73 -4.04
CA CYS A 49 -9.40 -7.28 -5.22
C CYS A 49 -8.68 -6.95 -6.55
N GLN A 50 -8.32 -7.95 -7.36
CA GLN A 50 -7.65 -7.72 -8.65
C GLN A 50 -8.51 -6.94 -9.64
N ARG A 51 -9.83 -7.20 -9.68
CA ARG A 51 -10.75 -6.44 -10.54
C ARG A 51 -10.74 -4.95 -10.21
N LYS A 52 -10.69 -4.59 -8.92
CA LYS A 52 -10.54 -3.20 -8.47
C LYS A 52 -9.23 -2.59 -8.99
N SER A 53 -8.14 -3.35 -8.91
CA SER A 53 -6.83 -2.91 -9.40
C SER A 53 -6.82 -2.75 -10.93
N LEU A 54 -7.47 -3.67 -11.67
CA LEU A 54 -7.67 -3.56 -13.11
C LEU A 54 -8.42 -2.28 -13.50
N TYR A 55 -9.56 -1.99 -12.86
CA TYR A 55 -10.32 -0.76 -13.12
C TYR A 55 -9.48 0.49 -12.88
N LYS A 56 -8.68 0.52 -11.82
CA LYS A 56 -7.75 1.63 -11.56
C LYS A 56 -6.72 1.77 -12.69
N GLN A 57 -6.10 0.67 -13.13
CA GLN A 57 -5.10 0.68 -14.21
C GLN A 57 -5.70 1.05 -15.58
N GLN A 58 -6.99 0.77 -15.79
CA GLN A 58 -7.73 1.18 -16.98
C GLN A 58 -8.19 2.65 -16.92
N GLY A 59 -7.97 3.35 -15.81
CA GLY A 59 -8.41 4.74 -15.65
C GLY A 59 -9.92 4.89 -15.47
N VAL A 60 -10.60 3.84 -15.00
CA VAL A 60 -12.03 3.91 -14.70
C VAL A 60 -12.25 4.91 -13.56
N SER A 61 -13.19 5.83 -13.77
CA SER A 61 -13.58 6.83 -12.76
C SER A 61 -14.12 6.18 -11.50
N GLN A 62 -13.72 6.70 -10.34
CA GLN A 62 -14.20 6.25 -9.04
C GLN A 62 -15.59 6.84 -8.75
N GLU A 63 -16.47 5.98 -8.25
CA GLU A 63 -17.78 6.30 -7.72
C GLU A 63 -17.66 6.96 -6.34
N GLU A 64 -18.66 7.72 -5.92
CA GLU A 64 -18.77 8.26 -4.56
C GLU A 64 -19.50 7.26 -3.68
N LEU A 65 -18.92 6.94 -2.52
CA LEU A 65 -19.58 6.11 -1.52
C LEU A 65 -20.51 6.98 -0.68
N LEU A 66 -21.73 6.51 -0.43
CA LEU A 66 -22.65 7.19 0.47
C LEU A 66 -22.04 7.37 1.87
N GLU A 67 -21.25 6.38 2.33
CA GLU A 67 -20.57 6.40 3.63
C GLU A 67 -19.39 7.40 3.71
N ASP A 68 -18.79 7.80 2.59
CA ASP A 68 -17.66 8.77 2.57
C ASP A 68 -18.11 10.17 3.04
N THR A 69 -19.42 10.44 3.06
CA THR A 69 -19.99 11.72 3.52
C THR A 69 -20.29 11.75 5.01
N THR A 70 -20.07 10.66 5.74
CA THR A 70 -20.41 10.55 7.15
C THR A 70 -19.29 11.06 8.06
N LEU A 71 -19.66 11.65 9.20
CA LEU A 71 -18.69 12.06 10.23
C LEU A 71 -17.87 10.86 10.75
N GLU A 72 -18.49 9.67 10.78
CA GLU A 72 -17.85 8.45 11.25
C GLU A 72 -16.68 8.01 10.36
N SER A 73 -16.83 8.10 9.03
CA SER A 73 -15.76 7.75 8.08
C SER A 73 -14.61 8.76 8.16
N MET A 74 -14.92 10.06 8.23
CA MET A 74 -13.91 11.11 8.47
C MET A 74 -13.14 10.87 9.78
N TRP A 75 -13.86 10.52 10.85
CA TRP A 75 -13.24 10.22 12.15
C TRP A 75 -12.35 8.97 12.08
N ALA A 76 -12.67 7.98 11.25
CA ALA A 76 -11.81 6.80 11.07
C ALA A 76 -10.46 7.17 10.44
N THR A 77 -10.45 8.02 9.43
CA THR A 77 -9.21 8.53 8.81
C THR A 77 -8.39 9.32 9.82
N VAL A 78 -9.01 10.27 10.55
CA VAL A 78 -8.31 11.08 11.56
C VAL A 78 -7.66 10.22 12.65
N ARG A 79 -8.36 9.18 13.14
CA ARG A 79 -7.78 8.23 14.10
C ARG A 79 -6.59 7.46 13.52
N GLY A 80 -6.69 7.05 12.26
CA GLY A 80 -5.58 6.44 11.51
C GLY A 80 -4.36 7.34 11.50
N ASP A 81 -4.53 8.57 10.99
CA ASP A 81 -3.45 9.55 10.86
C ASP A 81 -2.83 9.90 12.21
N PHE A 82 -3.64 10.02 13.27
CA PHE A 82 -3.14 10.26 14.62
C PHE A 82 -2.23 9.13 15.11
N LEU A 83 -2.62 7.86 14.93
CA LEU A 83 -1.81 6.71 15.33
C LEU A 83 -0.54 6.57 14.48
N HIS A 84 -0.60 6.85 13.17
CA HIS A 84 0.60 6.95 12.35
C HIS A 84 1.53 8.07 12.84
N ASN A 85 0.99 9.23 13.23
CA ASN A 85 1.80 10.32 13.79
C ASN A 85 2.46 9.96 15.13
N MET A 86 1.87 9.07 15.94
CA MET A 86 2.52 8.58 17.17
C MET A 86 3.81 7.81 16.88
N THR A 87 3.97 7.22 15.69
CA THR A 87 5.22 6.52 15.31
C THR A 87 6.42 7.46 15.30
N TYR A 88 6.23 8.74 14.97
CA TYR A 88 7.29 9.75 15.01
C TYR A 88 7.86 9.93 16.42
N ALA A 89 7.05 9.76 17.48
CA ALA A 89 7.49 9.88 18.86
C ALA A 89 8.53 8.82 19.24
N TYR A 90 8.51 7.66 18.58
CA TYR A 90 9.44 6.56 18.83
C TYR A 90 10.67 6.57 17.91
N LYS A 91 10.91 7.66 17.16
CA LYS A 91 11.96 7.78 16.12
C LYS A 91 11.87 6.69 15.03
N TRP A 92 10.70 6.11 14.86
CA TRP A 92 10.44 5.17 13.79
C TRP A 92 10.39 5.92 12.47
N ARG A 93 10.88 5.29 11.40
CA ARG A 93 10.94 5.89 10.08
C ARG A 93 10.07 5.07 9.16
N GLU A 94 9.09 5.74 8.55
CA GLU A 94 8.41 5.21 7.38
C GLU A 94 9.43 5.12 6.24
N MET A 95 9.34 4.06 5.44
CA MET A 95 10.30 3.78 4.38
C MET A 95 9.56 3.46 3.09
N ASP A 96 9.80 4.25 2.05
CA ASP A 96 9.33 3.96 0.70
C ASP A 96 10.24 2.92 0.02
N ILE A 97 9.65 2.09 -0.83
CA ILE A 97 10.39 1.15 -1.68
C ILE A 97 9.72 1.01 -3.05
N GLU A 98 10.55 0.74 -4.04
CA GLU A 98 10.12 0.30 -5.35
C GLU A 98 10.77 -1.05 -5.66
N HIS A 99 9.95 -1.99 -6.11
CA HIS A 99 10.38 -3.32 -6.53
C HIS A 99 9.99 -3.52 -7.99
N TYR A 100 10.93 -3.98 -8.80
CA TYR A 100 10.78 -4.11 -10.25
C TYR A 100 10.44 -5.54 -10.63
N VAL A 101 9.28 -5.72 -11.25
CA VAL A 101 8.72 -7.03 -11.56
C VAL A 101 8.77 -7.26 -13.07
N PRO A 102 9.66 -8.14 -13.57
CA PRO A 102 9.68 -8.51 -14.98
C PRO A 102 8.43 -9.32 -15.33
N LEU A 103 7.81 -8.97 -16.46
CA LEU A 103 6.59 -9.59 -16.99
C LEU A 103 6.90 -10.42 -18.25
N GLU A 104 6.01 -11.34 -18.58
CA GLU A 104 6.16 -12.25 -19.72
C GLU A 104 6.19 -11.53 -21.08
N ASN A 105 5.53 -10.37 -21.16
CA ASN A 105 5.51 -9.52 -22.36
C ASN A 105 6.78 -8.67 -22.53
N GLY A 106 7.84 -8.92 -21.75
CA GLY A 106 9.10 -8.19 -21.79
C GLY A 106 9.08 -6.82 -21.12
N LYS A 107 7.93 -6.38 -20.57
CA LYS A 107 7.84 -5.14 -19.80
C LYS A 107 8.28 -5.37 -18.35
N VAL A 108 8.63 -4.28 -17.68
CA VAL A 108 8.91 -4.27 -16.24
C VAL A 108 7.87 -3.40 -15.55
N ALA A 109 7.14 -3.98 -14.61
CA ALA A 109 6.21 -3.26 -13.75
C ALA A 109 6.91 -2.79 -12.47
N THR A 110 6.39 -1.72 -11.87
CA THR A 110 6.87 -1.22 -10.58
C THR A 110 5.83 -1.51 -9.51
N LEU A 111 6.21 -2.28 -8.49
CA LEU A 111 5.48 -2.42 -7.24
C LEU A 111 6.03 -1.41 -6.22
N ALA A 112 5.18 -0.49 -5.78
CA ALA A 112 5.53 0.52 -4.80
C ALA A 112 4.95 0.16 -3.43
N GLY A 113 5.77 0.29 -2.40
CA GLY A 113 5.39 0.05 -1.01
C GLY A 113 5.85 1.19 -0.10
N ARG A 114 5.16 1.35 1.03
CA ARG A 114 5.59 2.23 2.12
C ARG A 114 5.41 1.48 3.42
N LEU A 115 6.51 1.21 4.11
CA LEU A 115 6.47 0.66 5.46
C LEU A 115 5.98 1.71 6.44
N ASP A 116 5.09 1.29 7.34
CA ASP A 116 4.75 2.10 8.50
C ASP A 116 5.94 2.20 9.46
N MET A 117 6.57 1.05 9.75
CA MET A 117 7.71 0.98 10.67
C MET A 117 8.67 -0.16 10.36
N TYR A 118 9.96 0.11 10.59
CA TYR A 118 11.01 -0.90 10.75
C TYR A 118 11.80 -0.65 12.04
N ASP A 119 11.87 -1.65 12.92
CA ASP A 119 12.76 -1.66 14.10
C ASP A 119 14.07 -2.36 13.76
N TRP A 120 15.15 -1.57 13.65
CA TRP A 120 16.49 -2.07 13.31
C TRP A 120 17.12 -2.95 14.39
N LYS A 121 16.72 -2.83 15.65
CA LYS A 121 17.31 -3.62 16.75
C LYS A 121 16.86 -5.07 16.68
N THR A 122 15.57 -5.26 16.41
CA THR A 122 14.94 -6.59 16.31
C THR A 122 14.74 -7.05 14.87
N LYS A 123 15.15 -6.21 13.89
CA LYS A 123 14.99 -6.41 12.45
C LYS A 123 13.53 -6.74 12.10
N THR A 124 12.61 -5.95 12.64
CA THR A 124 11.17 -6.20 12.58
C THR A 124 10.49 -5.20 11.67
N ILE A 125 9.78 -5.67 10.65
CA ILE A 125 8.80 -4.84 9.92
C ILE A 125 7.49 -4.86 10.70
N ILE A 126 6.93 -3.69 10.94
CA ILE A 126 5.70 -3.53 11.69
C ILE A 126 4.68 -2.75 10.87
N ASP A 127 3.51 -3.34 10.68
CA ASP A 127 2.35 -2.74 9.99
C ASP A 127 1.32 -2.35 11.05
N LEU A 128 0.94 -1.08 11.06
CA LEU A 128 0.01 -0.51 12.04
C LEU A 128 -1.39 -0.45 11.43
N LYS A 129 -2.37 -0.92 12.20
CA LYS A 129 -3.76 -1.02 11.77
C LYS A 129 -4.68 -0.50 12.86
N THR A 130 -5.45 0.52 12.53
CA THR A 130 -6.45 1.09 13.44
C THR A 130 -7.81 0.49 13.14
N THR A 131 -8.57 0.18 14.20
CA THR A 131 -9.91 -0.39 14.05
C THR A 131 -10.79 0.00 15.25
N LYS A 132 -12.03 -0.50 15.30
CA LYS A 132 -12.93 -0.34 16.45
C LYS A 132 -13.05 -1.67 17.20
N SER A 133 -12.95 -1.64 18.53
CA SER A 133 -13.19 -2.81 19.38
C SER A 133 -12.30 -4.01 19.01
N VAL A 134 -10.98 -3.81 19.00
CA VAL A 134 -9.95 -4.80 18.61
C VAL A 134 -10.20 -6.16 19.26
N ARG A 135 -10.40 -6.18 20.59
CA ARG A 135 -10.63 -7.43 21.34
C ARG A 135 -11.89 -8.17 20.90
N TRP A 136 -12.95 -7.44 20.58
CA TRP A 136 -14.19 -8.06 20.10
C TRP A 136 -13.98 -8.66 18.71
N GLN A 137 -13.35 -7.93 17.79
CA GLN A 137 -13.08 -8.44 16.43
C GLN A 137 -12.20 -9.70 16.44
N ILE A 138 -11.21 -9.76 17.34
CA ILE A 138 -10.39 -10.96 17.55
C ILE A 138 -11.23 -12.13 18.06
N LYS A 139 -12.09 -11.90 19.07
CA LYS A 139 -12.99 -12.95 19.60
C LYS A 139 -13.94 -13.51 18.53
N GLN A 140 -14.35 -12.67 17.57
CA GLN A 140 -15.21 -13.07 16.46
C GLN A 140 -14.44 -13.67 15.27
N GLY A 141 -13.10 -13.75 15.34
CA GLY A 141 -12.28 -14.29 14.26
C GLY A 141 -12.14 -13.37 13.03
N PHE A 142 -12.47 -12.08 13.15
CA PHE A 142 -12.30 -11.11 12.05
C PHE A 142 -10.86 -10.62 11.90
N LEU A 143 -10.03 -10.75 12.96
CA LEU A 143 -8.63 -10.37 12.97
C LEU A 143 -7.75 -11.59 13.33
N PRO A 144 -6.54 -11.70 12.76
CA PRO A 144 -5.93 -10.81 11.76
C PRO A 144 -6.55 -10.98 10.37
N LYS A 145 -6.55 -9.92 9.56
CA LYS A 145 -7.04 -9.99 8.17
C LYS A 145 -5.98 -10.53 7.23
N LEU A 146 -6.39 -11.32 6.24
CA LEU A 146 -5.49 -11.91 5.25
C LEU A 146 -4.76 -10.83 4.44
N GLU A 147 -5.44 -9.76 4.04
CA GLU A 147 -4.82 -8.66 3.28
C GLU A 147 -3.68 -7.97 4.05
N HIS A 148 -3.77 -7.87 5.39
CA HIS A 148 -2.72 -7.29 6.22
C HIS A 148 -1.51 -8.24 6.34
N ILE A 149 -1.78 -9.55 6.43
CA ILE A 149 -0.74 -10.59 6.42
C ILE A 149 0.02 -10.54 5.09
N LEU A 150 -0.71 -10.54 3.97
CA LEU A 150 -0.11 -10.47 2.63
C LEU A 150 0.65 -9.16 2.42
N GLN A 151 0.17 -8.04 2.96
CA GLN A 151 0.86 -6.75 2.87
C GLN A 151 2.24 -6.81 3.52
N LEU A 152 2.34 -7.35 4.75
CA LEU A 152 3.62 -7.55 5.42
C LEU A 152 4.53 -8.54 4.68
N GLN A 153 3.99 -9.63 4.14
CA GLN A 153 4.79 -10.60 3.39
C GLN A 153 5.29 -10.03 2.05
N CYS A 154 4.52 -9.16 1.41
CA CYS A 154 5.00 -8.39 0.24
C CYS A 154 6.15 -7.49 0.65
N TYR A 155 6.01 -6.76 1.76
CA TYR A 155 7.10 -5.93 2.27
C TYR A 155 8.35 -6.73 2.61
N ASP A 156 8.21 -7.88 3.28
CA ASP A 156 9.33 -8.79 3.53
C ASP A 156 10.07 -9.17 2.24
N THR A 157 9.31 -9.55 1.22
CA THR A 157 9.83 -9.91 -0.11
C THR A 157 10.59 -8.75 -0.75
N MET A 158 10.03 -7.54 -0.70
CA MET A 158 10.63 -6.36 -1.33
C MET A 158 11.86 -5.84 -0.56
N PHE A 159 11.83 -5.85 0.77
CA PHE A 159 12.87 -5.22 1.60
C PHE A 159 14.01 -6.16 1.99
N SER A 160 13.80 -7.48 2.02
CA SER A 160 14.82 -8.45 2.46
C SER A 160 16.10 -8.41 1.62
N GLU A 161 16.04 -7.89 0.39
CA GLU A 161 17.21 -7.67 -0.46
C GLU A 161 18.09 -6.49 0.04
N TYR A 162 17.48 -5.47 0.64
CA TYR A 162 18.14 -4.22 0.99
C TYR A 162 18.43 -4.08 2.48
N MET A 163 17.67 -4.78 3.33
CA MET A 163 17.85 -4.75 4.78
C MET A 163 17.50 -6.09 5.42
N PRO A 164 18.14 -6.45 6.55
CA PRO A 164 17.81 -7.68 7.24
C PRO A 164 16.39 -7.61 7.82
N VAL A 165 15.59 -8.63 7.57
CA VAL A 165 14.24 -8.77 8.15
C VAL A 165 14.15 -10.12 8.84
N GLU A 166 13.95 -10.12 10.16
CA GLU A 166 13.81 -11.34 10.97
C GLU A 166 12.37 -11.57 11.45
N ASN A 167 11.59 -10.49 11.60
CA ASN A 167 10.24 -10.56 12.16
C ASN A 167 9.27 -9.69 11.37
N LEU A 168 8.03 -10.16 11.25
CA LEU A 168 6.90 -9.41 10.68
C LEU A 168 5.81 -9.32 11.75
N ASN A 169 5.38 -8.11 12.10
CA ASN A 169 4.36 -7.92 13.12
C ASN A 169 3.23 -7.01 12.61
N ILE A 170 1.98 -7.43 12.82
CA ILE A 170 0.82 -6.55 12.65
C ILE A 170 0.41 -6.06 14.03
N VAL A 171 0.28 -4.75 14.19
CA VAL A 171 -0.20 -4.13 15.43
C VAL A 171 -1.58 -3.55 15.18
N TYR A 172 -2.59 -4.17 15.78
CA TYR A 172 -3.96 -3.66 15.80
C TYR A 172 -4.18 -2.79 17.03
N ALA A 173 -4.68 -1.58 16.83
CA ALA A 173 -4.99 -0.65 17.90
C ALA A 173 -6.39 -0.05 17.77
N ASP A 174 -7.03 0.17 18.91
CA ASP A 174 -8.12 1.12 19.07
C ASP A 174 -7.83 2.05 20.25
N MET A 175 -8.84 2.80 20.74
CA MET A 175 -8.66 3.74 21.84
C MET A 175 -8.47 3.07 23.21
N SER A 176 -8.64 1.76 23.32
CA SER A 176 -8.66 1.01 24.59
C SER A 176 -7.62 -0.11 24.63
N ASP A 177 -7.37 -0.77 23.51
CA ASP A 177 -6.53 -1.96 23.42
C ASP A 177 -5.53 -1.87 22.25
N ILE A 178 -4.37 -2.50 22.46
CA ILE A 178 -3.38 -2.78 21.43
C ILE A 178 -3.11 -4.30 21.44
N VAL A 179 -3.15 -4.93 20.27
CA VAL A 179 -2.84 -6.36 20.11
C VAL A 179 -1.91 -6.56 18.92
N THR A 180 -0.82 -7.29 19.15
CA THR A 180 0.20 -7.58 18.14
C THR A 180 0.15 -9.04 17.72
N TYR A 181 0.21 -9.29 16.42
CA TYR A 181 0.36 -10.62 15.83
C TYR A 181 1.72 -10.73 15.17
N LYS A 182 2.46 -11.79 15.49
CA LYS A 182 3.62 -12.20 14.71
C LYS A 182 3.15 -12.95 13.46
N VAL A 183 3.61 -12.51 12.30
CA VAL A 183 3.29 -13.10 11.01
C VAL A 183 4.47 -13.95 10.53
N GLN A 184 4.16 -15.11 9.96
CA GLN A 184 5.17 -15.95 9.35
C GLN A 184 5.67 -15.32 8.05
N LYS A 185 7.00 -15.28 7.91
CA LYS A 185 7.66 -14.87 6.67
C LYS A 185 7.30 -15.81 5.52
N ARG A 186 7.10 -15.24 4.34
CA ARG A 186 6.85 -15.99 3.11
C ARG A 186 7.33 -15.15 1.94
N ASP A 187 8.17 -15.75 1.09
CA ASP A 187 8.53 -15.15 -0.19
C ASP A 187 7.31 -15.15 -1.11
N LEU A 188 6.90 -13.95 -1.53
CA LEU A 188 5.77 -13.70 -2.42
C LEU A 188 6.22 -13.29 -3.82
N THR A 189 7.47 -13.47 -4.21
CA THR A 189 7.99 -13.08 -5.53
C THR A 189 7.11 -13.59 -6.68
N GLU A 190 6.80 -14.89 -6.70
CA GLU A 190 5.95 -15.47 -7.75
C GLU A 190 4.50 -15.00 -7.65
N TRP A 191 3.99 -14.87 -6.42
CA TRP A 191 2.62 -14.42 -6.19
C TRP A 191 2.42 -12.98 -6.67
N ILE A 192 3.38 -12.10 -6.37
CA ILE A 192 3.42 -10.71 -6.85
C ILE A 192 3.44 -10.68 -8.38
N ARG A 193 4.34 -11.45 -9.01
CA ARG A 193 4.44 -11.53 -10.47
C ARG A 193 3.13 -11.98 -11.09
N THR A 194 2.56 -13.09 -10.59
CA THR A 194 1.28 -13.64 -11.08
C THR A 194 0.16 -12.62 -10.97
N ARG A 195 0.07 -11.92 -9.84
CA ARG A 195 -0.98 -10.93 -9.61
C ARG A 195 -0.88 -9.75 -10.58
N ILE A 196 0.33 -9.23 -10.81
CA ILE A 196 0.55 -8.12 -11.76
C ILE A 196 0.35 -8.59 -13.21
N GLN A 197 0.88 -9.75 -13.55
CA GLN A 197 0.74 -10.35 -14.88
C GLN A 197 -0.73 -10.53 -15.24
N GLY A 198 -1.57 -11.05 -14.32
CA GLY A 198 -3.01 -11.20 -14.55
C GLY A 198 -3.69 -9.86 -14.90
N ILE A 199 -3.33 -8.77 -14.23
CA ILE A 199 -3.88 -7.43 -14.53
C ILE A 199 -3.42 -6.94 -15.90
N GLU A 200 -2.14 -7.13 -16.23
CA GLU A 200 -1.58 -6.68 -17.53
C GLU A 200 -2.09 -7.51 -18.71
N SER A 201 -2.25 -8.83 -18.54
CA SER A 201 -2.87 -9.71 -19.54
C SER A 201 -4.33 -9.28 -19.77
N ALA A 202 -5.12 -9.11 -18.70
CA ALA A 202 -6.51 -8.67 -18.83
C ALA A 202 -6.65 -7.30 -19.50
N LYS A 203 -5.74 -6.36 -19.20
CA LYS A 203 -5.70 -5.05 -19.86
C LYS A 203 -5.40 -5.17 -21.35
N SER A 204 -4.48 -6.06 -21.73
CA SER A 204 -4.05 -6.26 -23.12
C SER A 204 -5.14 -6.97 -23.96
N GLU A 205 -5.79 -7.98 -23.37
CA GLU A 205 -6.85 -8.77 -23.99
C GLU A 205 -8.22 -8.09 -23.92
N LYS A 206 -8.35 -6.99 -23.17
CA LYS A 206 -9.61 -6.30 -22.86
C LYS A 206 -10.63 -7.22 -22.20
N THR A 207 -10.16 -8.16 -21.39
CA THR A 207 -10.98 -9.07 -20.60
C THR A 207 -11.19 -8.52 -19.18
N SER A 208 -12.20 -9.04 -18.50
CA SER A 208 -12.43 -8.74 -17.08
C SER A 208 -11.77 -9.83 -16.23
N LEU A 209 -11.19 -9.45 -15.09
CA LEU A 209 -10.79 -10.40 -14.05
C LEU A 209 -11.99 -10.71 -13.16
N ASP A 210 -12.05 -11.88 -12.53
CA ASP A 210 -13.11 -12.18 -11.56
C ASP A 210 -13.10 -11.21 -10.36
N GLY A 211 -14.28 -10.94 -9.81
CA GLY A 211 -14.38 -10.27 -8.53
C GLY A 211 -13.80 -11.18 -7.45
N GLU A 212 -13.17 -10.60 -6.43
CA GLU A 212 -12.80 -11.29 -5.19
C GLU A 212 -13.74 -10.79 -4.08
N PRO A 213 -14.97 -11.34 -3.95
CA PRO A 213 -15.97 -10.82 -3.02
C PRO A 213 -15.47 -10.90 -1.58
N SER A 214 -15.58 -9.80 -0.85
CA SER A 214 -15.24 -9.73 0.56
C SER A 214 -16.10 -8.68 1.26
N SER A 215 -16.01 -8.64 2.59
CA SER A 215 -16.64 -7.57 3.39
C SER A 215 -16.13 -6.18 3.05
N LEU A 216 -15.05 -6.04 2.26
CA LEU A 216 -14.53 -4.76 1.77
C LEU A 216 -15.29 -4.25 0.54
N CYS A 217 -16.09 -5.09 -0.13
CA CYS A 217 -16.82 -4.69 -1.34
C CYS A 217 -17.77 -3.51 -1.10
N LYS A 218 -18.38 -3.40 0.10
CA LYS A 218 -19.23 -2.26 0.49
C LYS A 218 -18.51 -0.91 0.54
N TYR A 219 -17.18 -0.93 0.60
CA TYR A 219 -16.32 0.25 0.56
C TYR A 219 -15.61 0.41 -0.79
N CYS A 220 -15.99 -0.37 -1.81
CA CYS A 220 -15.39 -0.28 -3.12
C CYS A 220 -16.00 0.89 -3.90
N LYS A 221 -15.18 1.70 -4.57
CA LYS A 221 -15.62 2.84 -5.39
C LYS A 221 -15.90 2.46 -6.85
N TYR A 222 -16.20 1.20 -7.10
CA TYR A 222 -16.48 0.64 -8.43
C TYR A 222 -17.65 -0.34 -8.38
N GLN A 223 -18.53 -0.24 -7.38
CA GLN A 223 -19.55 -1.28 -7.15
C GLN A 223 -20.54 -1.39 -8.29
N THR A 224 -20.99 -0.24 -8.83
CA THR A 224 -21.97 -0.23 -9.93
C THR A 224 -21.38 -0.96 -11.14
N ARG A 225 -20.20 -0.55 -11.58
CA ARG A 225 -19.52 -1.21 -12.71
C ARG A 225 -19.19 -2.67 -12.44
N CYS A 226 -18.78 -2.99 -11.21
CA CYS A 226 -18.48 -4.36 -10.81
C CYS A 226 -19.74 -5.23 -10.86
N SER A 227 -20.90 -4.72 -10.42
CA SER A 227 -22.17 -5.45 -10.38
C SER A 227 -22.76 -5.73 -11.76
N GLU A 228 -22.47 -4.88 -12.74
CA GLU A 228 -22.90 -5.05 -14.14
C GLU A 228 -22.03 -6.04 -14.92
N THR A 229 -20.89 -6.46 -14.35
CA THR A 229 -19.94 -7.37 -14.99
C THR A 229 -20.08 -8.78 -14.39
N GLU A 230 -20.01 -9.81 -15.24
CA GLU A 230 -20.05 -11.22 -14.82
C GLU A 230 -19.04 -11.51 -13.69
N ASN A 231 -19.39 -12.43 -12.77
CA ASN A 231 -18.61 -12.75 -11.56
C ASN A 231 -18.27 -11.52 -10.69
N GLY A 232 -19.16 -10.54 -10.69
CA GLY A 232 -19.01 -9.27 -10.00
C GLY A 232 -19.65 -9.18 -8.62
N PHE A 233 -19.80 -7.96 -8.15
CA PHE A 233 -20.44 -7.69 -6.87
C PHE A 233 -21.94 -7.99 -6.96
N THR A 234 -22.43 -8.92 -6.13
CA THR A 234 -23.83 -9.38 -6.14
C THR A 234 -24.74 -8.61 -5.20
N GLY A 235 -24.19 -7.72 -4.36
CA GLY A 235 -24.96 -6.87 -3.46
C GLY A 235 -25.53 -5.63 -4.16
N LYS A 236 -26.44 -4.92 -3.48
CA LYS A 236 -26.91 -3.61 -3.94
C LYS A 236 -25.76 -2.58 -3.82
N PRO A 237 -25.36 -1.88 -4.90
CA PRO A 237 -24.32 -0.86 -4.84
C PRO A 237 -24.65 0.23 -3.82
N SER A 238 -23.68 0.53 -2.95
CA SER A 238 -23.70 1.67 -2.00
C SER A 238 -22.88 2.86 -2.50
N SER A 239 -22.37 2.77 -3.72
CA SER A 239 -21.70 3.86 -4.42
C SER A 239 -22.48 4.32 -5.64
N THR A 240 -22.34 5.60 -5.98
CA THR A 240 -22.97 6.22 -7.15
C THR A 240 -21.91 6.81 -8.06
N PRO A 241 -22.01 6.65 -9.39
CA PRO A 241 -21.12 7.34 -10.33
C PRO A 241 -21.12 8.85 -10.07
N LYS A 242 -19.94 9.47 -10.11
CA LYS A 242 -19.85 10.93 -10.06
C LYS A 242 -20.54 11.51 -11.30
N LEU A 243 -21.55 12.35 -11.10
CA LEU A 243 -22.07 13.21 -12.17
C LEU A 243 -20.93 14.09 -12.66
N ARG A 244 -20.75 14.20 -13.99
CA ARG A 244 -19.81 15.19 -14.51
C ARG A 244 -20.40 16.55 -14.22
N ARG A 245 -19.57 17.56 -13.91
CA ARG A 245 -20.04 18.93 -13.69
C ARG A 245 -20.83 19.49 -14.88
N GLU A 246 -20.65 18.92 -16.06
CA GLU A 246 -21.36 19.21 -17.31
C GLU A 246 -22.82 18.74 -17.30
N ASP A 247 -23.16 17.74 -16.47
CA ASP A 247 -24.51 17.15 -16.37
C ASP A 247 -25.38 17.83 -15.28
N LEU A 248 -24.84 18.85 -14.61
CA LEU A 248 -25.48 19.60 -13.51
C LEU A 248 -25.94 21.01 -13.91
N VAL A 249 -26.02 21.28 -15.22
CA VAL A 249 -26.47 22.58 -15.79
C VAL A 249 -27.79 22.40 -16.53
#